data_AF-A0A1C5QX64-F1
#
_entry.id   AF-A0A1C5QX64-F1
#
_cell.length_a   1.000
_cell.length_b   1.000
_cell.length_c   1.000
_cell.angle_alpha   90.00
_cell.angle_beta   90.00
_cell.angle_gamma   90.00
#
_symmetry.space_group_name_H-M   'P 1'
#
loop_
_entity.id
_entity.type
_entity.pdbx_description
1 polymer ?
#
loop_
_entity_poly.entity_id
_entity_poly.type
_entity_poly.pdbx_seq_one_letter_code
_entity_poly.pdbx_strand_id
1 'polypeptide(L)'
;MAKEYGLRSLDTDITVAGVGGLKEGGSAIADTLRIGGMTWLNVPFAVIDTHTGHEEADKFNEKYQLPPVIGLPVMFCMQEIQLDFAHRELIIPATLTPNPLGKSNLIGTDNELLQLKTVDATTGHPLYFLFDTGFYYTNMEPTWYNRHRQEVDAAGVPDSLRVAGIGGVAITRTYRLPQMKIQIGNGTATIDSIKVNTGIDLHTGQPKTTAFSNGAEDGVLGLNALEKFSKVIINLKDMYMEAIPFVEKQ
;
A
#
# COMPACT_ATOMS: atom_id res chain seq x y z
N MET A 1 -16.31 -19.53 3.33
CA MET A 1 -15.43 -18.47 3.85
C MET A 1 -15.62 -18.17 5.35
N ALA A 2 -16.58 -17.38 5.83
CA ALA A 2 -16.65 -16.99 7.26
C ALA A 2 -16.64 -18.18 8.25
N LYS A 3 -17.46 -19.20 7.97
CA LYS A 3 -17.53 -20.44 8.77
C LYS A 3 -16.23 -21.25 8.74
N GLU A 4 -15.48 -21.23 7.64
CA GLU A 4 -14.19 -21.94 7.51
C GLU A 4 -13.12 -21.34 8.43
N TYR A 5 -13.18 -20.03 8.64
CA TYR A 5 -12.32 -19.30 9.58
C TYR A 5 -12.91 -19.25 11.00
N GLY A 6 -14.01 -19.95 11.28
CA GLY A 6 -14.67 -19.94 12.59
C GLY A 6 -15.26 -18.57 12.97
N LEU A 7 -15.50 -17.69 12.00
CA LEU A 7 -16.05 -16.36 12.24
C LEU A 7 -17.56 -16.44 12.46
N ARG A 8 -18.06 -15.63 13.39
CA ARG A 8 -19.49 -15.46 13.64
C ARG A 8 -20.03 -14.40 12.68
N SER A 9 -20.73 -14.84 11.65
CA SER A 9 -21.41 -13.95 10.71
C SER A 9 -22.39 -13.02 11.41
N LEU A 10 -22.48 -11.79 10.92
CA LEU A 10 -23.50 -10.82 11.30
C LEU A 10 -24.49 -10.67 10.14
N ASP A 11 -25.72 -10.30 10.48
CA ASP A 11 -26.76 -9.95 9.50
C ASP A 11 -26.60 -8.48 9.12
N THR A 12 -25.48 -8.14 8.49
CA THR A 12 -25.14 -6.77 8.10
C THR A 12 -24.22 -6.80 6.89
N ASP A 13 -24.69 -6.14 5.83
CA ASP A 13 -23.93 -5.93 4.61
C ASP A 13 -22.95 -4.78 4.77
N ILE A 14 -21.84 -4.87 4.04
CA ILE A 14 -20.82 -3.84 3.96
C ILE A 14 -20.44 -3.62 2.50
N THR A 15 -19.91 -2.43 2.22
CA THR A 15 -19.38 -2.10 0.90
C THR A 15 -17.93 -1.71 1.05
N VAL A 16 -17.07 -2.30 0.22
CA VAL A 16 -15.63 -2.00 0.21
C VAL A 16 -15.21 -1.49 -1.16
N ALA A 17 -14.45 -0.40 -1.14
CA ALA A 17 -13.82 0.16 -2.32
C ALA A 17 -12.52 -0.58 -2.65
N GLY A 18 -12.29 -0.79 -3.94
CA GLY A 18 -11.04 -1.35 -4.44
C GLY A 18 -10.75 -0.93 -5.87
N VAL A 19 -9.86 -1.69 -6.51
CA VAL A 19 -9.29 -1.40 -7.82
C VAL A 19 -10.35 -1.22 -8.91
N GLY A 20 -11.34 -2.11 -8.96
CA GLY A 20 -12.39 -2.06 -9.98
C GLY A 20 -13.67 -1.36 -9.54
N GLY A 21 -13.71 -0.78 -8.33
CA GLY A 21 -14.87 -0.07 -7.80
C GLY A 21 -15.33 -0.57 -6.45
N LEU A 22 -16.61 -0.34 -6.16
CA LEU A 22 -17.27 -0.80 -4.94
C LEU A 22 -17.71 -2.26 -5.08
N LYS A 23 -17.50 -3.06 -4.04
CA LYS A 23 -18.01 -4.44 -3.95
C LYS A 23 -18.75 -4.64 -2.63
N GLU A 24 -19.94 -5.21 -2.72
CA GLU A 24 -20.72 -5.61 -1.56
C GLU A 24 -20.18 -6.91 -0.96
N GLY A 25 -20.33 -7.05 0.34
CA GLY A 25 -19.96 -8.23 1.09
C GLY A 25 -20.68 -8.30 2.43
N GLY A 26 -20.42 -9.36 3.18
CA GLY A 26 -20.96 -9.51 4.53
C GLY A 26 -19.98 -9.05 5.59
N SER A 27 -20.47 -8.92 6.82
CA SER A 27 -19.63 -8.73 8.00
C SER A 27 -19.63 -9.95 8.90
N ALA A 28 -18.52 -10.17 9.59
CA ALA A 28 -18.40 -11.23 10.58
C ALA A 28 -17.50 -10.78 11.74
N ILE A 29 -17.57 -11.47 12.87
CA ILE A 29 -16.71 -11.23 14.03
C ILE A 29 -15.83 -12.46 14.25
N ALA A 30 -14.52 -12.23 14.38
CA ALA A 30 -13.62 -13.16 15.04
C ALA A 30 -13.73 -12.93 16.55
N ASP A 31 -14.26 -13.89 17.30
CA ASP A 31 -14.35 -13.76 18.76
C ASP A 31 -12.96 -13.62 19.39
N THR A 32 -11.93 -14.21 18.76
CA THR A 32 -10.53 -14.03 19.15
C THR A 32 -9.62 -14.04 17.92
N LEU A 33 -8.79 -13.01 17.79
CA LEU A 33 -7.67 -12.95 16.82
C LEU A 33 -6.36 -13.00 17.60
N ARG A 34 -5.44 -13.90 17.21
CA ARG A 34 -4.10 -13.99 17.79
C ARG A 34 -3.05 -13.79 16.71
N ILE A 35 -2.12 -12.89 16.96
CA ILE A 35 -0.95 -12.64 16.10
C ILE A 35 0.27 -12.62 17.02
N GLY A 36 1.17 -13.60 16.84
CA GLY A 36 2.27 -13.81 17.79
C GLY A 36 1.75 -14.00 19.22
N GLY A 37 2.31 -13.24 20.17
CA GLY A 37 1.89 -13.24 21.57
C GLY A 37 0.68 -12.33 21.88
N MET A 38 0.13 -11.61 20.90
CA MET A 38 -0.95 -10.66 21.11
C MET A 38 -2.33 -11.28 20.89
N THR A 39 -3.35 -10.76 21.58
CA THR A 39 -4.73 -11.22 21.47
C THR A 39 -5.68 -10.02 21.38
N TRP A 40 -6.55 -10.03 20.38
CA TRP A 40 -7.70 -9.13 20.25
C TRP A 40 -8.99 -9.94 20.36
N LEU A 41 -10.00 -9.32 20.94
CA LEU A 41 -11.32 -9.92 21.13
C LEU A 41 -12.33 -9.19 20.26
N ASN A 42 -13.31 -9.92 19.73
CA ASN A 42 -14.41 -9.38 18.94
C ASN A 42 -13.94 -8.52 17.75
N VAL A 43 -13.02 -9.04 16.95
CA VAL A 43 -12.46 -8.31 15.81
C VAL A 43 -13.43 -8.39 14.61
N PRO A 44 -13.93 -7.27 14.08
CA PRO A 44 -14.77 -7.27 12.90
C PRO A 44 -13.95 -7.57 11.64
N PHE A 45 -14.51 -8.38 10.76
CA PHE A 45 -13.98 -8.72 9.45
C PHE A 45 -14.99 -8.43 8.36
N ALA A 46 -14.48 -7.87 7.26
CA ALA A 46 -15.17 -7.83 5.99
C ALA A 46 -15.05 -9.19 5.29
N VAL A 47 -16.18 -9.77 4.89
CA VAL A 47 -16.24 -11.04 4.17
C VAL A 47 -16.71 -10.76 2.75
N ILE A 48 -15.76 -10.73 1.83
CA ILE A 48 -15.97 -10.26 0.46
C ILE A 48 -15.47 -11.33 -0.49
N ASP A 49 -16.23 -11.54 -1.56
CA ASP A 49 -15.75 -12.30 -2.69
C ASP A 49 -14.58 -11.55 -3.36
N THR A 50 -13.42 -12.20 -3.50
CA THR A 50 -12.22 -11.59 -4.09
C THR A 50 -12.12 -11.81 -5.61
N HIS A 51 -13.08 -12.49 -6.24
CA HIS A 51 -13.11 -12.60 -7.70
C HIS A 51 -13.22 -11.20 -8.33
N THR A 52 -12.33 -10.97 -9.29
CA THR A 52 -12.18 -9.73 -10.03
C THR A 52 -13.04 -9.72 -11.30
N GLY A 53 -13.52 -10.88 -11.74
CA GLY A 53 -14.21 -11.04 -13.02
C GLY A 53 -13.25 -11.03 -14.21
N HIS A 54 -11.95 -11.11 -13.98
CA HIS A 54 -10.91 -11.19 -14.99
C HIS A 54 -10.19 -12.54 -14.89
N GLU A 55 -10.38 -13.39 -15.89
CA GLU A 55 -9.96 -14.80 -15.88
C GLU A 55 -8.51 -15.01 -15.40
N GLU A 56 -7.55 -14.28 -15.96
CA GLU A 56 -6.15 -14.46 -15.55
C GLU A 56 -5.87 -13.98 -14.13
N ALA A 57 -6.52 -12.91 -13.66
CA ALA A 57 -6.31 -12.42 -12.31
C ALA A 57 -6.93 -13.38 -11.28
N ASP A 58 -8.09 -13.95 -11.61
CA ASP A 58 -8.79 -14.91 -10.79
C ASP A 58 -8.03 -16.24 -10.71
N LYS A 59 -7.43 -16.73 -11.82
CA LYS A 59 -6.51 -17.88 -11.79
C LYS A 59 -5.34 -17.70 -10.83
N PHE A 60 -4.75 -16.50 -10.80
CA PHE A 60 -3.69 -16.18 -9.85
C PHE A 60 -4.23 -16.18 -8.41
N ASN A 61 -5.37 -15.54 -8.17
CA ASN A 61 -5.99 -15.49 -6.84
C ASN A 61 -6.32 -16.90 -6.31
N GLU A 62 -6.91 -17.76 -7.14
CA GLU A 62 -7.22 -19.17 -6.81
C GLU A 62 -5.97 -19.98 -6.49
N LYS A 63 -4.89 -19.77 -7.25
CA LYS A 63 -3.62 -20.50 -7.07
C LYS A 63 -2.90 -20.12 -5.78
N TYR A 64 -2.84 -18.83 -5.47
CA TYR A 64 -2.04 -18.34 -4.34
C TYR A 64 -2.84 -18.20 -3.05
N GLN A 65 -4.18 -18.17 -3.12
CA GLN A 65 -5.11 -18.00 -2.00
C GLN A 65 -4.64 -16.92 -1.02
N LEU A 66 -5.03 -15.68 -1.28
CA LEU A 66 -4.65 -14.58 -0.39
C LEU A 66 -5.12 -14.87 1.04
N PRO A 67 -4.21 -14.89 2.03
CA PRO A 67 -4.61 -15.03 3.41
C PRO A 67 -5.46 -13.82 3.83
N PRO A 68 -6.21 -13.92 4.95
CA PRO A 68 -6.94 -12.79 5.50
C PRO A 68 -6.03 -11.56 5.67
N VAL A 69 -6.52 -10.41 5.22
CA VAL A 69 -5.80 -9.13 5.30
C VAL A 69 -6.06 -8.50 6.67
N ILE A 70 -5.00 -8.12 7.37
CA ILE A 70 -5.09 -7.33 8.60
C ILE A 70 -4.92 -5.86 8.24
N GLY A 71 -6.01 -5.11 8.33
CA GLY A 71 -6.05 -3.70 7.98
C GLY A 71 -5.65 -2.75 9.12
N LEU A 72 -5.70 -1.46 8.82
CA LEU A 72 -5.32 -0.37 9.72
C LEU A 72 -5.99 -0.39 11.10
N PRO A 73 -7.28 -0.75 11.27
CA PRO A 73 -7.90 -0.76 12.60
C PRO A 73 -7.14 -1.62 13.62
N VAL A 74 -6.69 -2.82 13.24
CA VAL A 74 -5.90 -3.70 14.12
C VAL A 74 -4.48 -3.15 14.26
N MET A 75 -3.88 -2.63 13.18
CA MET A 75 -2.54 -2.03 13.21
C MET A 75 -2.49 -0.81 14.17
N PHE A 76 -3.53 0.03 14.22
CA PHE A 76 -3.63 1.13 15.17
C PHE A 76 -3.63 0.65 16.62
N CYS A 77 -4.23 -0.51 16.92
CA CYS A 77 -4.14 -1.13 18.24
C CYS A 77 -2.72 -1.61 18.57
N MET A 78 -1.90 -1.97 17.56
CA MET A 78 -0.49 -2.33 17.74
C MET A 78 0.39 -1.10 18.02
N GLN A 79 -0.04 0.10 17.60
CA GLN A 79 0.64 1.39 17.72
C GLN A 79 1.96 1.52 16.96
N GLU A 80 2.80 0.49 16.93
CA GLU A 80 4.03 0.43 16.15
C GLU A 80 4.23 -0.96 15.56
N ILE A 81 4.67 -0.98 14.31
CA ILE A 81 5.05 -2.19 13.58
C ILE A 81 6.44 -1.94 13.00
N GLN A 82 7.38 -2.84 13.27
CA GLN A 82 8.70 -2.82 12.63
C GLN A 82 8.80 -3.99 11.65
N LEU A 83 9.09 -3.66 10.39
CA LEU A 83 9.40 -4.63 9.34
C LEU A 83 10.92 -4.81 9.34
N ASP A 84 11.42 -5.88 9.94
CA ASP A 84 12.83 -6.23 9.97
C ASP A 84 13.15 -7.15 8.78
N PHE A 85 13.49 -6.56 7.65
CA PHE A 85 13.81 -7.29 6.42
C PHE A 85 15.13 -8.05 6.52
N ALA A 86 16.07 -7.59 7.35
CA ALA A 86 17.34 -8.28 7.57
C ALA A 86 17.14 -9.65 8.22
N HIS A 87 16.21 -9.76 9.16
CA HIS A 87 15.89 -11.01 9.87
C HIS A 87 14.60 -11.68 9.36
N ARG A 88 13.84 -11.02 8.49
CA ARG A 88 12.53 -11.44 7.97
C ARG A 88 11.48 -11.57 9.07
N GLU A 89 11.45 -10.58 9.97
CA GLU A 89 10.54 -10.54 11.11
C GLU A 89 9.60 -9.33 11.05
N LEU A 90 8.39 -9.52 11.57
CA LEU A 90 7.48 -8.42 11.90
C LEU A 90 7.45 -8.30 13.42
N ILE A 91 7.88 -7.15 13.93
CA ILE A 91 8.07 -6.91 15.36
C ILE A 91 7.05 -5.88 15.83
N ILE A 92 6.29 -6.23 16.86
CA ILE A 92 5.45 -5.29 17.62
C ILE A 92 6.16 -5.03 18.95
N PRO A 93 6.79 -3.86 19.16
CA PRO A 93 7.57 -3.62 20.35
C PRO A 93 6.68 -3.29 21.55
N ALA A 94 7.04 -3.80 22.73
CA ALA A 94 6.35 -3.49 23.99
C ALA A 94 6.53 -2.01 24.40
N THR A 95 7.67 -1.41 24.03
CA THR A 95 7.97 0.00 24.23
C THR A 95 8.19 0.64 22.87
N LEU A 96 7.43 1.68 22.58
CA LEU A 96 7.50 2.39 21.30
C LEU A 96 8.90 2.99 21.09
N THR A 97 9.35 2.98 19.84
CA THR A 97 10.59 3.61 19.45
C THR A 97 10.42 5.13 19.52
N PRO A 98 11.36 5.90 20.09
CA PRO A 98 11.32 7.36 20.03
C PRO A 98 11.39 7.85 18.59
N ASN A 99 10.57 8.86 18.23
CA ASN A 99 10.58 9.45 16.90
C ASN A 99 11.94 10.15 16.62
N PRO A 100 12.75 9.63 15.67
CA PRO A 100 14.07 10.19 15.39
C PRO A 100 14.00 11.46 14.51
N LEU A 101 12.85 11.74 13.89
CA LEU A 101 12.66 12.84 12.95
C LEU A 101 12.29 14.16 13.64
N GLY A 102 11.86 14.11 14.91
CA GLY A 102 11.33 15.25 15.64
C GLY A 102 10.02 15.83 15.07
N LYS A 103 9.41 15.14 14.10
CA LYS A 103 8.15 15.52 13.43
C LYS A 103 7.47 14.29 12.84
N SER A 104 6.18 14.40 12.56
CA SER A 104 5.42 13.39 11.83
C SER A 104 5.69 13.50 10.32
N ASN A 105 5.81 12.36 9.65
CA ASN A 105 5.85 12.26 8.19
C ASN A 105 4.81 11.27 7.64
N LEU A 106 4.01 10.66 8.51
CA LEU A 106 2.85 9.84 8.15
C LEU A 106 1.57 10.62 8.49
N ILE A 107 0.56 10.53 7.64
CA ILE A 107 -0.67 11.33 7.73
C ILE A 107 -1.86 10.39 7.58
N GLY A 108 -2.79 10.41 8.53
CA GLY A 108 -4.09 9.78 8.36
C GLY A 108 -4.98 10.65 7.48
N THR A 109 -5.65 10.04 6.51
CA THR A 109 -6.56 10.73 5.59
C THR A 109 -8.02 10.50 5.98
N ASP A 110 -8.93 11.34 5.47
CA ASP A 110 -10.37 11.23 5.74
C ASP A 110 -10.99 9.92 5.22
N ASN A 111 -10.32 9.24 4.28
CA ASN A 111 -10.73 7.94 3.74
C ASN A 111 -10.11 6.76 4.50
N GLU A 112 -9.64 6.99 5.73
CA GLU A 112 -8.99 5.99 6.59
C GLU A 112 -7.73 5.34 5.97
N LEU A 113 -7.06 6.02 5.04
CA LEU A 113 -5.78 5.60 4.47
C LEU A 113 -4.61 6.35 5.10
N LEU A 114 -3.40 5.84 4.88
CA LEU A 114 -2.15 6.50 5.30
C LEU A 114 -1.45 7.13 4.11
N GLN A 115 -1.01 8.37 4.27
CA GLN A 115 -0.16 9.06 3.31
C GLN A 115 1.22 9.32 3.93
N LEU A 116 2.28 8.96 3.21
CA LEU A 116 3.66 9.28 3.57
C LEU A 116 4.08 10.57 2.87
N LYS A 117 4.51 11.55 3.67
CA LYS A 117 5.24 12.72 3.19
C LYS A 117 6.73 12.40 3.14
N THR A 118 7.30 12.42 1.94
CA THR A 118 8.70 12.11 1.64
C THR A 118 9.30 13.19 0.73
N VAL A 119 10.53 12.99 0.26
CA VAL A 119 11.18 13.82 -0.74
C VAL A 119 11.77 12.96 -1.85
N ASP A 120 11.73 13.49 -3.05
CA ASP A 120 12.62 13.06 -4.13
C ASP A 120 14.05 13.43 -3.71
N ALA A 121 14.90 12.42 -3.49
CA ALA A 121 16.26 12.62 -2.99
C ALA A 121 17.24 13.14 -4.07
N THR A 122 16.83 13.20 -5.33
CA THR A 122 17.60 13.83 -6.41
C THR A 122 17.29 15.31 -6.52
N THR A 123 16.01 15.70 -6.43
CA THR A 123 15.58 17.10 -6.65
C THR A 123 15.33 17.88 -5.35
N GLY A 124 15.11 17.19 -4.23
CA GLY A 124 14.70 17.77 -2.95
C GLY A 124 13.22 18.17 -2.89
N HIS A 125 12.43 17.89 -3.93
CA HIS A 125 11.01 18.23 -3.95
C HIS A 125 10.20 17.29 -3.04
N PRO A 126 9.20 17.82 -2.30
CA PRO A 126 8.32 16.99 -1.49
C PRO A 126 7.44 16.11 -2.38
N LEU A 127 7.23 14.87 -1.92
CA LEU A 127 6.33 13.90 -2.52
C LEU A 127 5.34 13.39 -1.46
N TYR A 128 4.11 13.12 -1.89
CA TYR A 128 3.07 12.55 -1.05
C TYR A 128 2.61 11.21 -1.62
N PHE A 129 2.96 10.11 -0.97
CA PHE A 129 2.58 8.77 -1.41
C PHE A 129 1.43 8.23 -0.58
N LEU A 130 0.44 7.60 -1.22
CA LEU A 130 -0.39 6.62 -0.53
C LEU A 130 0.52 5.49 -0.03
N PHE A 131 0.51 5.22 1.27
CA PHE A 131 1.27 4.13 1.85
C PHE A 131 0.42 2.86 1.88
N ASP A 132 0.82 1.85 1.10
CA ASP A 132 0.02 0.64 0.89
C ASP A 132 0.88 -0.63 0.89
N THR A 133 0.91 -1.32 2.04
CA THR A 133 1.57 -2.64 2.15
C THR A 133 0.81 -3.76 1.46
N GLY A 134 -0.45 -3.54 1.06
CA GLY A 134 -1.22 -4.45 0.21
C GLY A 134 -0.83 -4.36 -1.27
N PHE A 135 -0.03 -3.35 -1.64
CA PHE A 135 0.46 -3.15 -2.99
C PHE A 135 1.98 -3.38 -3.07
N TYR A 136 2.42 -4.27 -3.96
CA TYR A 136 3.84 -4.65 -3.99
C TYR A 136 4.73 -3.56 -4.59
N TYR A 137 4.30 -2.91 -5.67
CA TYR A 137 5.14 -2.00 -6.44
C TYR A 137 5.01 -0.55 -5.97
N THR A 138 6.02 0.27 -6.25
CA THR A 138 5.95 1.71 -6.06
C THR A 138 5.81 2.36 -7.43
N ASN A 139 4.83 3.24 -7.59
CA ASN A 139 4.58 3.95 -8.85
C ASN A 139 4.12 5.39 -8.60
N MET A 140 4.31 6.25 -9.60
CA MET A 140 3.76 7.60 -9.61
C MET A 140 2.35 7.58 -10.17
N GLU A 141 1.50 8.48 -9.68
CA GLU A 141 0.10 8.62 -10.04
C GLU A 141 -0.12 9.82 -10.99
N PRO A 142 -1.32 9.95 -11.62
CA PRO A 142 -1.60 10.95 -12.66
C PRO A 142 -1.30 12.38 -12.25
N THR A 143 -1.50 12.73 -10.98
CA THR A 143 -1.21 14.08 -10.45
C THR A 143 0.28 14.42 -10.57
N TRP A 144 1.16 13.46 -10.29
CA TRP A 144 2.60 13.65 -10.49
C TRP A 144 2.97 13.66 -11.98
N TYR A 145 2.41 12.75 -12.78
CA TYR A 145 2.63 12.70 -14.23
C TYR A 145 2.29 14.03 -14.90
N ASN A 146 1.14 14.63 -14.58
CA ASN A 146 0.71 15.88 -15.18
C ASN A 146 1.67 17.04 -14.91
N ARG A 147 2.35 17.05 -13.75
CA ARG A 147 3.36 18.06 -13.41
C ARG A 147 4.70 17.82 -14.12
N HIS A 148 5.04 16.56 -14.43
CA HIS A 148 6.32 16.17 -15.03
C HIS A 148 6.19 15.66 -16.48
N ARG A 149 5.06 15.94 -17.13
CA ARG A 149 4.67 15.33 -18.41
C ARG A 149 5.76 15.45 -19.47
N GLN A 150 6.33 16.64 -19.63
CA GLN A 150 7.35 16.89 -20.66
C GLN A 150 8.60 16.01 -20.46
N GLU A 151 9.05 15.85 -19.22
CA GLU A 151 10.21 15.03 -18.88
C GLU A 151 9.91 13.54 -19.07
N VAL A 152 8.73 13.11 -18.64
CA VAL A 152 8.28 11.72 -18.74
C VAL A 152 8.06 11.32 -20.20
N ASP A 153 7.44 12.16 -21.01
CA ASP A 153 7.20 11.89 -22.43
C ASP A 153 8.52 11.87 -23.24
N ALA A 154 9.52 12.64 -22.81
CA ALA A 154 10.83 12.70 -23.46
C ALA A 154 11.76 11.53 -23.10
N ALA A 155 11.76 11.08 -21.84
CA ALA A 155 12.71 10.09 -21.33
C ALA A 155 12.10 8.72 -20.99
N GLY A 156 10.78 8.67 -20.80
CA GLY A 156 10.06 7.47 -20.39
C GLY A 156 9.82 6.48 -21.53
N VAL A 157 9.89 5.19 -21.20
CA VAL A 157 9.53 4.13 -22.15
C VAL A 157 8.05 3.76 -21.95
N PRO A 158 7.21 3.78 -22.99
CA PRO A 158 5.81 3.38 -22.86
C PRO A 158 5.64 1.97 -22.28
N ASP A 159 4.68 1.81 -21.37
CA ASP A 159 4.34 0.55 -20.69
C ASP A 159 2.86 0.54 -20.28
N SER A 160 2.45 -0.49 -19.54
CA SER A 160 1.18 -0.57 -18.83
C SER A 160 1.36 -0.89 -17.34
N LEU A 161 0.50 -0.28 -16.52
CA LEU A 161 0.29 -0.68 -15.13
C LEU A 161 -0.96 -1.53 -15.08
N ARG A 162 -0.83 -2.74 -14.53
CA ARG A 162 -1.89 -3.76 -14.48
C ARG A 162 -2.07 -4.13 -13.03
N VAL A 163 -3.24 -3.81 -12.49
CA VAL A 163 -3.56 -4.00 -11.08
C VAL A 163 -4.85 -4.80 -10.99
N ALA A 164 -4.87 -5.77 -10.08
CA ALA A 164 -6.06 -6.54 -9.73
C ALA A 164 -6.33 -6.34 -8.24
N GLY A 165 -7.61 -6.27 -7.86
CA GLY A 165 -8.02 -6.17 -6.48
C GLY A 165 -9.53 -6.23 -6.34
N ILE A 166 -10.04 -5.83 -5.17
CA ILE A 166 -11.48 -5.82 -4.92
C ILE A 166 -12.20 -4.99 -5.98
N GLY A 167 -13.29 -5.54 -6.52
CA GLY A 167 -14.11 -4.90 -7.54
C GLY A 167 -13.59 -5.05 -8.98
N GLY A 168 -12.39 -5.57 -9.22
CA GLY A 168 -11.93 -5.87 -10.59
C GLY A 168 -10.48 -5.53 -10.90
N VAL A 169 -10.22 -5.19 -12.17
CA VAL A 169 -8.89 -4.88 -12.69
C VAL A 169 -8.78 -3.47 -13.28
N ALA A 170 -7.59 -2.89 -13.17
CA ALA A 170 -7.20 -1.65 -13.82
C ALA A 170 -5.98 -1.88 -14.70
N ILE A 171 -6.08 -1.47 -15.97
CA ILE A 171 -4.98 -1.52 -16.93
C ILE A 171 -4.83 -0.13 -17.53
N THR A 172 -3.82 0.61 -17.08
CA THR A 172 -3.60 2.01 -17.47
C THR A 172 -2.33 2.17 -18.29
N ARG A 173 -2.32 3.18 -19.16
CA ARG A 173 -1.14 3.63 -19.89
C ARG A 173 -0.15 4.22 -18.91
N THR A 174 1.10 3.79 -18.99
CA THR A 174 2.16 4.30 -18.15
C THR A 174 3.42 4.56 -18.94
N TYR A 175 4.33 5.31 -18.36
CA TYR A 175 5.73 5.35 -18.77
C TYR A 175 6.57 4.66 -17.71
N ARG A 176 7.67 4.04 -18.13
CA ARG A 176 8.70 3.49 -17.25
C ARG A 176 9.89 4.44 -17.27
N LEU A 177 10.22 5.00 -16.10
CA LEU A 177 11.48 5.70 -15.90
C LEU A 177 12.52 4.72 -15.35
N PRO A 178 13.83 4.92 -15.62
CA PRO A 178 14.86 3.96 -15.24
C PRO A 178 14.97 3.79 -13.73
N GLN A 179 14.87 4.88 -12.97
CA GLN A 179 14.91 4.86 -11.52
C GLN A 179 14.36 6.16 -10.92
N MET A 180 13.99 6.12 -9.65
CA MET A 180 13.74 7.30 -8.81
C MET A 180 14.36 7.09 -7.43
N LYS A 181 14.93 8.13 -6.85
CA LYS A 181 15.53 8.08 -5.51
C LYS A 181 14.57 8.73 -4.52
N ILE A 182 14.13 7.98 -3.51
CA ILE A 182 13.15 8.43 -2.50
C ILE A 182 13.74 8.35 -1.10
N GLN A 183 13.32 9.25 -0.22
CA GLN A 183 13.79 9.29 1.17
C GLN A 183 12.67 8.94 2.17
N ILE A 184 12.78 7.83 2.88
CA ILE A 184 11.82 7.45 3.92
C ILE A 184 12.45 7.73 5.29
N GLY A 185 11.97 8.77 5.96
CA GLY A 185 12.60 9.24 7.21
C GLY A 185 14.04 9.68 6.94
N ASN A 186 15.02 9.08 7.62
CA ASN A 186 16.44 9.31 7.34
C ASN A 186 17.05 8.36 6.31
N GLY A 187 16.33 7.31 5.92
CA GLY A 187 16.77 6.33 4.93
C GLY A 187 16.54 6.82 3.50
N THR A 188 17.46 6.49 2.59
CA THR A 188 17.29 6.76 1.16
C THR A 188 17.40 5.48 0.34
N ALA A 189 16.50 5.29 -0.62
CA ALA A 189 16.50 4.15 -1.52
C ALA A 189 16.32 4.57 -2.98
N THR A 190 16.92 3.80 -3.87
CA THR A 190 16.67 3.87 -5.31
C THR A 190 15.66 2.80 -5.70
N ILE A 191 14.58 3.24 -6.34
CA ILE A 191 13.56 2.38 -6.92
C ILE A 191 13.79 2.32 -8.42
N ASP A 192 14.20 1.15 -8.90
CA ASP A 192 14.43 0.90 -10.31
C ASP A 192 13.09 0.70 -11.05
N SER A 193 13.06 1.01 -12.34
CA SER A 193 11.92 0.73 -13.24
C SER A 193 10.59 1.31 -12.73
N ILE A 194 10.62 2.56 -12.26
CA ILE A 194 9.42 3.18 -11.69
C ILE A 194 8.38 3.45 -12.78
N LYS A 195 7.15 2.99 -12.52
CA LYS A 195 6.01 3.24 -13.41
C LYS A 195 5.41 4.61 -13.09
N VAL A 196 5.04 5.35 -14.13
CA VAL A 196 4.38 6.64 -14.05
C VAL A 196 3.02 6.50 -14.70
N ASN A 197 1.96 6.44 -13.87
CA ASN A 197 0.60 6.26 -14.31
C ASN A 197 0.04 7.54 -14.93
N THR A 198 -0.48 7.45 -16.16
CA THR A 198 -1.11 8.60 -16.83
C THR A 198 -2.58 8.77 -16.44
N GLY A 199 -3.19 7.76 -15.84
CA GLY A 199 -4.62 7.75 -15.50
C GLY A 199 -5.52 7.48 -16.70
N ILE A 200 -4.95 7.10 -17.83
CA ILE A 200 -5.67 6.76 -19.05
C ILE A 200 -5.78 5.24 -19.14
N ASP A 201 -7.00 4.72 -19.24
CA ASP A 201 -7.22 3.31 -19.48
C ASP A 201 -6.60 2.90 -20.82
N LEU A 202 -5.84 1.80 -20.81
CA LEU A 202 -5.04 1.38 -21.96
C LEU A 202 -5.91 1.05 -23.17
N HIS A 203 -7.08 0.46 -22.94
CA HIS A 203 -7.95 -0.08 -23.99
C HIS A 203 -8.90 0.97 -24.53
N THR A 204 -9.54 1.74 -23.66
CA THR A 204 -10.55 2.74 -24.05
C THR A 204 -9.94 4.10 -24.38
N GLY A 205 -8.74 4.39 -23.87
CA GLY A 205 -8.12 5.71 -24.00
C GLY A 205 -8.81 6.80 -23.19
N GLN A 206 -9.75 6.44 -22.30
CA GLN A 206 -10.47 7.38 -21.44
C GLN A 206 -9.81 7.49 -20.06
N PRO A 207 -10.01 8.61 -19.34
CA PRO A 207 -9.59 8.71 -17.95
C PRO A 207 -10.22 7.60 -17.09
N LYS A 208 -9.42 7.02 -16.19
CA LYS A 208 -9.83 6.00 -15.23
C LYS A 208 -9.39 6.41 -13.84
N THR A 209 -10.37 6.60 -12.95
CA THR A 209 -10.16 6.87 -11.53
C THR A 209 -10.43 5.61 -10.73
N THR A 210 -9.62 5.32 -9.73
CA THR A 210 -9.90 4.24 -8.76
C THR A 210 -10.82 4.76 -7.64
N ALA A 211 -11.66 3.90 -7.07
CA ALA A 211 -12.67 4.31 -6.10
C ALA A 211 -12.10 4.55 -4.68
N PHE A 212 -10.91 4.05 -4.39
CA PHE A 212 -10.32 4.07 -3.05
C PHE A 212 -9.39 5.27 -2.78
N SER A 213 -8.94 5.97 -3.82
CA SER A 213 -8.06 7.14 -3.70
C SER A 213 -8.78 8.38 -4.23
N ASN A 214 -8.47 9.54 -3.65
CA ASN A 214 -8.97 10.83 -4.12
C ASN A 214 -8.14 11.40 -5.30
N GLY A 215 -7.09 10.69 -5.72
CA GLY A 215 -6.21 11.04 -6.82
C GLY A 215 -5.27 12.22 -6.53
N ALA A 216 -5.16 12.67 -5.28
CA ALA A 216 -4.30 13.79 -4.91
C ALA A 216 -2.86 13.37 -4.62
N GLU A 217 -2.60 12.07 -4.48
CA GLU A 217 -1.28 11.53 -4.19
C GLU A 217 -0.36 11.62 -5.42
N ASP A 218 0.92 11.81 -5.15
CA ASP A 218 1.96 11.77 -6.16
C ASP A 218 2.26 10.35 -6.63
N GLY A 219 1.98 9.37 -5.79
CA GLY A 219 2.22 7.96 -6.07
C GLY A 219 1.63 7.03 -5.02
N VAL A 220 1.83 5.73 -5.25
CA VAL A 220 1.63 4.67 -4.25
C VAL A 220 3.00 4.13 -3.86
N LEU A 221 3.28 4.07 -2.55
CA LEU A 221 4.49 3.48 -1.99
C LEU A 221 4.17 2.06 -1.54
N GLY A 222 4.68 1.09 -2.29
CA GLY A 222 4.49 -0.34 -2.04
C GLY A 222 5.63 -1.00 -1.26
N LEU A 223 5.47 -2.30 -1.00
CA LEU A 223 6.45 -3.12 -0.27
C LEU A 223 7.85 -3.12 -0.89
N ASN A 224 7.97 -3.07 -2.21
CA ASN A 224 9.25 -3.11 -2.92
C ASN A 224 10.19 -1.94 -2.53
N ALA A 225 9.64 -0.81 -2.06
CA ALA A 225 10.43 0.30 -1.56
C ALA A 225 10.94 0.04 -0.15
N LEU A 226 10.13 -0.59 0.70
CA LEU A 226 10.50 -0.91 2.08
C LEU A 226 11.59 -1.99 2.14
N GLU A 227 11.52 -2.97 1.23
CA GLU A 227 12.50 -4.08 1.11
C GLU A 227 13.92 -3.61 0.78
N LYS A 228 14.10 -2.34 0.37
CA LYS A 228 15.43 -1.73 0.16
C LYS A 228 16.16 -1.38 1.47
N PHE A 229 15.46 -1.47 2.60
CA PHE A 229 15.98 -1.12 3.92
C PHE A 229 16.13 -2.37 4.78
N SER A 230 17.06 -2.34 5.74
CA SER A 230 17.22 -3.45 6.70
C SER A 230 16.03 -3.52 7.65
N LYS A 231 15.50 -2.36 8.04
CA LYS A 231 14.36 -2.22 8.93
C LYS A 231 13.54 -0.99 8.58
N VAL A 232 12.23 -1.10 8.65
CA VAL A 232 11.30 0.03 8.56
C VAL A 232 10.43 0.06 9.80
N ILE A 233 10.38 1.19 10.49
CA ILE A 233 9.52 1.44 11.65
C ILE A 233 8.31 2.22 11.18
N ILE A 234 7.12 1.68 11.41
CA ILE A 234 5.84 2.31 11.14
C ILE A 234 5.19 2.58 12.50
N ASN A 235 5.25 3.83 12.96
CA ASN A 235 4.65 4.23 14.22
C ASN A 235 3.36 5.01 13.95
N LEU A 236 2.24 4.40 14.32
CA LEU A 236 0.87 4.90 14.12
C LEU A 236 0.36 5.72 15.30
N LYS A 237 1.11 5.81 16.41
CA LYS A 237 0.79 6.66 17.55
C LYS A 237 1.31 8.08 17.35
N ASP A 238 2.59 8.20 17.02
CA ASP A 238 3.30 9.46 16.78
C ASP A 238 3.36 9.83 15.28
N MET A 239 2.75 8.99 14.44
CA MET A 239 2.54 9.20 13.01
C MET A 239 3.85 9.46 12.25
N TYR A 240 4.80 8.53 12.37
CA TYR A 240 6.04 8.60 11.61
C TYR A 240 6.44 7.25 11.01
N MET A 241 7.21 7.34 9.93
CA MET A 241 7.89 6.22 9.30
C MET A 241 9.38 6.52 9.21
N GLU A 242 10.19 5.62 9.74
CA GLU A 242 11.65 5.66 9.66
C GLU A 242 12.17 4.44 8.93
N ALA A 243 13.07 4.63 7.98
CA ALA A 243 13.71 3.54 7.26
C ALA A 243 15.22 3.52 7.55
N ILE A 244 15.71 2.35 7.95
CA ILE A 244 17.10 2.13 8.36
C ILE A 244 17.79 1.33 7.24
N PRO A 245 18.86 1.85 6.63
CA PRO A 245 19.54 1.17 5.52
C PRO A 245 20.20 -0.14 5.97
N PHE A 246 20.54 -1.00 5.01
CA PHE A 246 21.48 -2.07 5.27
C PHE A 246 22.86 -1.49 5.59
N VAL A 247 23.55 -2.07 6.57
CA VAL A 247 24.94 -1.74 6.83
C VAL A 247 25.75 -2.25 5.63
N GLU A 248 26.47 -1.36 4.94
CA GLU A 248 27.43 -1.79 3.93
C GLU A 248 28.45 -2.72 4.59
N LYS A 249 28.58 -3.95 4.08
CA LYS A 249 29.69 -4.82 4.49
C LYS A 249 30.97 -4.13 3.99
N GLN A 250 31.77 -3.63 4.92
CA GLN A 250 33.15 -3.18 4.67
C GLN A 250 34.01 -4.34 4.19
#